data_AF-K2K6C7-F1
#
_entry.id   AF-K2K6C7-F1
#
_cell.length_a   1.000
_cell.length_b   1.000
_cell.length_c   1.000
_cell.angle_alpha   90.00
_cell.angle_beta   90.00
_cell.angle_gamma   90.00
#
_symmetry.space_group_name_H-M   'P 1'
#
loop_
_entity.id
_entity.type
_entity.pdbx_description
1 polymer ?
#
loop_
_entity_poly.entity_id
_entity_poly.type
_entity_poly.pdbx_seq_one_letter_code
_entity_poly.pdbx_strand_id
1 'polypeptide(L)'
;MAGKKWRLKAILAKVEDTYGVDAEPAGATDAILSVNAEIRPMEGSSVERAVDQPYKGARPEILVNTHVGLNYGVEIAGSGAAGTAPAWAALMRACGFAETVTEATDVQYDPVSTDEESATQYFQLDGVKHALLGSRGSFDINLAVGELPLFNFQFLGLFQTVTDTALPAVTLTGFKTPRPVTNADTPTFQLNGVDLVMRSLRINVNNQQAGRFLVNQEEIVTPDRAVTGTVVYEMPALATFNPFALAEARTLVALSCVHGTTAGNIVEISGAKVELGRPTYSQQQGITEVSQPFRMLPNTGDDEIAIIVK
;
A
#
# COMPACT_ATOMS: atom_id res chain seq x y z
N MET A 1 36.15 2.86 -13.51
CA MET A 1 34.76 3.30 -13.22
C MET A 1 34.49 3.06 -11.75
N ALA A 2 33.93 4.04 -11.04
CA ALA A 2 33.43 3.80 -9.69
C ALA A 2 32.19 2.90 -9.77
N GLY A 3 32.05 1.93 -8.87
CA GLY A 3 30.86 1.10 -8.79
C GLY A 3 29.63 1.92 -8.39
N LYS A 4 28.45 1.47 -8.84
CA LYS A 4 27.16 2.09 -8.50
C LYS A 4 26.85 1.89 -7.00
N LYS A 5 26.37 2.95 -6.34
CA LYS A 5 26.09 2.95 -4.89
C LYS A 5 24.60 2.71 -4.63
N TRP A 6 24.28 1.58 -4.00
CA TRP A 6 22.89 1.21 -3.65
C TRP A 6 22.15 2.24 -2.78
N ARG A 7 22.88 2.93 -1.90
CA ARG A 7 22.28 3.95 -1.02
C ARG A 7 21.90 5.24 -1.77
N LEU A 8 22.42 5.46 -2.97
CA LEU A 8 22.06 6.61 -3.80
C LEU A 8 20.90 6.20 -4.71
N LYS A 9 19.68 6.42 -4.21
CA LYS A 9 18.45 6.11 -4.95
C LYS A 9 17.36 7.14 -4.70
N ALA A 10 16.46 7.28 -5.66
CA ALA A 10 15.27 8.12 -5.58
C ALA A 10 14.08 7.37 -6.20
N ILE A 11 12.89 7.55 -5.62
CA ILE A 11 11.63 7.09 -6.18
C ILE A 11 10.79 8.31 -6.52
N LEU A 12 10.25 8.34 -7.74
CA LEU A 12 9.26 9.32 -8.16
C LEU A 12 7.98 8.57 -8.57
N ALA A 13 6.80 9.11 -8.27
CA ALA A 13 5.53 8.50 -8.65
C ALA A 13 4.49 9.57 -8.98
N LYS A 14 3.84 9.43 -10.14
CA LYS A 14 2.79 10.35 -10.60
C LYS A 14 1.68 9.56 -11.28
N VAL A 15 0.43 9.92 -11.01
CA VAL A 15 -0.75 9.31 -11.65
C VAL A 15 -0.72 9.58 -13.16
N GLU A 16 -1.11 8.59 -13.96
CA GLU A 16 -1.15 8.69 -15.42
C GLU A 16 -2.47 9.31 -15.88
N ASP A 17 -2.39 10.23 -16.85
CA ASP A 17 -3.59 10.74 -17.55
C ASP A 17 -4.15 9.68 -18.53
N THR A 18 -3.29 8.79 -19.02
CA THR A 18 -3.65 7.69 -19.93
C THR A 18 -2.81 6.49 -19.58
N TYR A 19 -3.46 5.33 -19.41
CA TYR A 19 -2.81 4.09 -19.01
C TYR A 19 -1.61 3.74 -19.89
N GLY A 20 -0.46 3.50 -19.27
CA GLY A 20 0.75 3.06 -19.95
C GLY A 20 1.47 4.17 -20.73
N VAL A 21 1.05 5.43 -20.56
CA VAL A 21 1.74 6.62 -21.11
C VAL A 21 2.49 7.30 -19.98
N ASP A 22 3.78 7.59 -20.22
CA ASP A 22 4.66 8.20 -19.24
C ASP A 22 4.12 9.56 -18.78
N ALA A 23 3.80 9.67 -17.48
CA ALA A 23 3.32 10.90 -16.86
C ALA A 23 4.44 11.93 -16.58
N GLU A 24 5.70 11.56 -16.84
CA GLU A 24 6.90 12.34 -16.56
C GLU A 24 7.01 12.84 -15.10
N PRO A 25 7.05 11.95 -14.08
CA PRO A 25 7.29 12.34 -12.69
C PRO A 25 8.53 13.22 -12.52
N ALA A 26 8.37 14.37 -11.85
CA ALA A 26 9.44 15.33 -11.62
C ALA A 26 9.92 15.30 -10.16
N GLY A 27 11.24 15.38 -9.94
CA GLY A 27 11.83 15.30 -8.60
C GLY A 27 11.35 16.39 -7.62
N ALA A 28 10.95 17.54 -8.12
CA ALA A 28 10.48 18.65 -7.29
C ALA A 28 9.04 18.48 -6.76
N THR A 29 8.23 17.65 -7.42
CA THR A 29 6.78 17.54 -7.15
C THR A 29 6.34 16.13 -6.79
N ASP A 30 6.99 15.11 -7.36
CA ASP A 30 6.51 13.72 -7.37
C ASP A 30 7.47 12.77 -6.65
N ALA A 31 8.45 13.29 -5.90
CA ALA A 31 9.40 12.47 -5.16
C ALA A 31 8.73 11.81 -3.95
N ILE A 32 9.04 10.53 -3.71
CA ILE A 32 8.49 9.72 -2.62
C ILE A 32 9.56 9.46 -1.56
N LEU A 33 9.23 9.73 -0.30
CA LEU A 33 10.06 9.35 0.85
C LEU A 33 9.86 7.87 1.15
N SER A 34 10.71 7.03 0.54
CA SER A 34 10.61 5.57 0.66
C SER A 34 11.51 4.97 1.75
N VAL A 35 11.05 3.90 2.37
CA VAL A 35 11.80 3.04 3.30
C VAL A 35 11.96 1.65 2.66
N ASN A 36 13.14 1.03 2.78
CA ASN A 36 13.42 -0.34 2.32
C ASN A 36 13.07 -0.63 0.84
N ALA A 37 13.30 0.34 -0.05
CA ALA A 37 12.97 0.16 -1.46
C ALA A 37 13.77 -0.94 -2.16
N GLU A 38 13.05 -1.83 -2.85
CA GLU A 38 13.53 -2.98 -3.61
C GLU A 38 12.86 -3.01 -4.99
N ILE A 39 13.68 -3.20 -6.04
CA ILE A 39 13.23 -3.32 -7.42
C ILE A 39 13.56 -4.71 -7.96
N ARG A 40 12.62 -5.28 -8.71
CA ARG A 40 12.77 -6.47 -9.54
C ARG A 40 12.70 -6.01 -11.01
N PRO A 41 13.85 -5.68 -11.63
CA PRO A 41 13.89 -4.82 -12.81
C PRO A 41 13.40 -5.47 -14.11
N MET A 42 13.38 -6.80 -14.19
CA MET A 42 12.98 -7.56 -15.37
C MET A 42 12.42 -8.92 -14.91
N GLU A 43 11.16 -8.95 -14.50
CA GLU A 43 10.40 -10.19 -14.27
C GLU A 43 9.68 -10.59 -15.56
N GLY A 44 9.35 -11.88 -15.72
CA GLY A 44 8.69 -12.37 -16.93
C GLY A 44 8.85 -13.87 -17.11
N SER A 45 8.51 -14.36 -18.29
CA SER A 45 8.70 -15.76 -18.68
C SER A 45 9.74 -15.85 -19.80
N SER A 46 10.26 -17.05 -20.04
CA SER A 46 11.13 -17.32 -21.17
C SER A 46 10.55 -18.45 -22.02
N VAL A 47 10.74 -18.34 -23.33
CA VAL A 47 10.36 -19.37 -24.30
C VAL A 47 11.63 -19.88 -24.95
N GLU A 48 11.90 -21.18 -24.79
CA GLU A 48 13.03 -21.83 -25.45
C GLU A 48 12.81 -21.87 -26.97
N ARG A 49 13.82 -21.42 -27.72
CA ARG A 49 13.80 -21.50 -29.18
C ARG A 49 14.37 -22.84 -29.64
N ALA A 50 13.53 -23.88 -29.61
CA ALA A 50 13.89 -25.27 -29.92
C ALA A 50 14.08 -25.56 -31.44
N VAL A 51 15.02 -24.86 -32.09
CA VAL A 51 15.40 -25.11 -33.50
C VAL A 51 16.23 -26.38 -33.61
N ASP A 52 16.05 -27.21 -34.64
CA ASP A 52 16.89 -28.39 -34.85
C ASP A 52 18.37 -28.02 -35.06
N GLN A 53 19.30 -28.80 -34.46
CA GLN A 53 20.74 -28.66 -34.73
C GLN A 53 21.42 -30.03 -34.71
N PRO A 54 22.50 -30.25 -35.48
CA PRO A 54 23.15 -31.55 -35.60
C PRO A 54 24.05 -31.93 -34.40
N TYR A 55 23.93 -31.21 -33.28
CA TYR A 55 24.75 -31.39 -32.08
C TYR A 55 23.93 -31.20 -30.79
N LYS A 56 24.38 -31.85 -29.70
CA LYS A 56 23.77 -31.72 -28.36
C LYS A 56 24.17 -30.39 -27.72
N GLY A 57 23.25 -29.75 -26.99
CA GLY A 57 23.51 -28.49 -26.27
C GLY A 57 22.23 -27.73 -25.93
N ALA A 58 22.34 -26.73 -25.05
CA ALA A 58 21.23 -25.83 -24.69
C ALA A 58 20.80 -24.95 -25.87
N ARG A 59 19.52 -24.54 -25.89
CA ARG A 59 18.98 -23.63 -26.90
C ARG A 59 18.83 -22.23 -26.34
N PRO A 60 18.87 -21.19 -27.20
CA PRO A 60 18.62 -19.84 -26.75
C PRO A 60 17.17 -19.70 -26.30
N GLU A 61 16.95 -18.91 -25.26
CA GLU A 61 15.62 -18.53 -24.79
C GLU A 61 15.28 -17.10 -25.21
N ILE A 62 13.99 -16.84 -25.41
CA ILE A 62 13.45 -15.51 -25.70
C ILE A 62 12.61 -15.07 -24.50
N LEU A 63 12.92 -13.89 -23.95
CA LEU A 63 12.15 -13.31 -22.86
C LEU A 63 10.80 -12.79 -23.38
N VAL A 64 9.73 -13.11 -22.67
CA VAL A 64 8.34 -12.70 -22.97
C VAL A 64 7.65 -12.23 -21.69
N ASN A 65 6.58 -11.45 -21.84
CA ASN A 65 5.78 -10.93 -20.71
C ASN A 65 6.63 -10.15 -19.69
N THR A 66 7.60 -9.36 -20.19
CA THR A 66 8.54 -8.65 -19.34
C THR A 66 7.87 -7.49 -18.61
N HIS A 67 8.02 -7.46 -17.30
CA HIS A 67 7.45 -6.44 -16.40
C HIS A 67 8.40 -6.15 -15.24
N VAL A 68 8.05 -5.15 -14.43
CA VAL A 68 8.86 -4.69 -13.31
C VAL A 68 8.06 -4.80 -12.02
N GLY A 69 8.68 -5.35 -10.98
CA GLY A 69 8.18 -5.30 -9.62
C GLY A 69 8.87 -4.20 -8.82
N LEU A 70 8.13 -3.43 -8.02
CA LEU A 70 8.68 -2.39 -7.15
C LEU A 70 7.99 -2.41 -5.78
N ASN A 71 8.77 -2.60 -4.72
CA ASN A 71 8.28 -2.69 -3.36
C ASN A 71 9.00 -1.65 -2.48
N TYR A 72 8.26 -0.94 -1.64
CA TYR A 72 8.82 -0.01 -0.66
C TYR A 72 7.80 0.40 0.39
N GLY A 73 8.29 0.82 1.56
CA GLY A 73 7.49 1.40 2.62
C GLY A 73 7.40 2.92 2.52
N VAL A 74 6.31 3.51 3.03
CA VAL A 74 6.14 4.95 3.24
C VAL A 74 5.54 5.17 4.62
N GLU A 75 6.15 6.06 5.40
CA GLU A 75 5.68 6.40 6.75
C GLU A 75 4.30 7.08 6.69
N ILE A 76 3.39 6.70 7.60
CA ILE A 76 2.03 7.23 7.63
C ILE A 76 2.03 8.56 8.38
N ALA A 77 1.79 9.65 7.65
CA ALA A 77 1.55 10.97 8.18
C ALA A 77 0.57 11.71 7.27
N GLY A 78 -0.17 12.68 7.82
CA GLY A 78 -0.97 13.59 7.01
C GLY A 78 -0.13 14.59 6.21
N SER A 79 -0.79 15.47 5.47
CA SER A 79 -0.17 16.48 4.59
C SER A 79 0.38 17.70 5.36
N GLY A 80 -0.02 17.87 6.63
CA GLY A 80 0.25 19.04 7.46
C GLY A 80 -0.81 20.15 7.35
N ALA A 81 -1.83 20.00 6.50
CA ALA A 81 -2.97 20.92 6.40
C ALA A 81 -4.27 20.16 6.07
N ALA A 82 -5.35 20.44 6.80
CA ALA A 82 -6.64 19.81 6.56
C ALA A 82 -7.16 20.08 5.13
N GLY A 83 -7.80 19.08 4.51
CA GLY A 83 -8.29 19.18 3.13
C GLY A 83 -7.20 19.33 2.07
N THR A 84 -5.94 18.98 2.38
CA THR A 84 -4.84 18.90 1.41
C THR A 84 -4.36 17.46 1.28
N ALA A 85 -4.26 16.97 0.05
CA ALA A 85 -3.81 15.60 -0.22
C ALA A 85 -2.39 15.37 0.32
N PRO A 86 -2.14 14.24 1.03
CA PRO A 86 -0.81 13.85 1.46
C PRO A 86 0.12 13.52 0.28
N ALA A 87 1.43 13.62 0.51
CA ALA A 87 2.43 13.35 -0.53
C ALA A 87 2.45 11.89 -1.04
N TRP A 88 1.81 10.95 -0.33
CA TRP A 88 1.64 9.56 -0.74
C TRP A 88 0.36 9.29 -1.55
N ALA A 89 -0.46 10.30 -1.82
CA ALA A 89 -1.74 10.21 -2.52
C ALA A 89 -1.70 9.39 -3.82
N ALA A 90 -0.71 9.69 -4.69
CA ALA A 90 -0.55 9.03 -5.98
C ALA A 90 -0.39 7.50 -5.86
N LEU A 91 0.19 7.03 -4.75
CA LEU A 91 0.40 5.61 -4.50
C LEU A 91 -0.91 4.90 -4.14
N MET A 92 -1.75 5.55 -3.31
CA MET A 92 -3.07 5.01 -2.98
C MET A 92 -3.96 4.92 -4.20
N ARG A 93 -3.92 5.95 -5.06
CA ARG A 93 -4.66 5.97 -6.33
C ARG A 93 -4.25 4.82 -7.25
N ALA A 94 -2.95 4.60 -7.41
CA ALA A 94 -2.42 3.44 -8.13
C ALA A 94 -2.73 2.08 -7.46
N CYS A 95 -3.16 2.06 -6.20
CA CYS A 95 -3.62 0.86 -5.50
C CYS A 95 -5.14 0.63 -5.62
N GLY A 96 -5.86 1.40 -6.45
CA GLY A 96 -7.30 1.23 -6.67
C GLY A 96 -8.16 1.94 -5.63
N PHE A 97 -7.72 3.11 -5.15
CA PHE A 97 -8.49 3.97 -4.26
C PHE A 97 -8.77 5.32 -4.93
N ALA A 98 -10.01 5.78 -4.92
CA ALA A 98 -10.37 7.13 -5.35
C ALA A 98 -10.09 8.15 -4.25
N GLU A 99 -9.56 9.30 -4.64
CA GLU A 99 -9.33 10.43 -3.75
C GLU A 99 -10.51 11.41 -3.81
N THR A 100 -11.12 11.69 -2.66
CA THR A 100 -12.14 12.74 -2.50
C THR A 100 -11.61 13.80 -1.55
N VAL A 101 -11.41 15.02 -2.06
CA VAL A 101 -10.92 16.15 -1.27
C VAL A 101 -12.09 17.03 -0.84
N THR A 102 -12.32 17.13 0.47
CA THR A 102 -13.21 18.11 1.08
C THR A 102 -12.38 19.30 1.55
N GLU A 103 -12.43 20.41 0.82
CA GLU A 103 -11.60 21.59 1.10
C GLU A 103 -11.67 22.01 2.58
N ALA A 104 -10.50 22.29 3.15
CA ALA A 104 -10.29 22.68 4.55
C ALA A 104 -10.81 21.68 5.62
N THR A 105 -11.28 20.50 5.21
CA THR A 105 -11.91 19.52 6.10
C THR A 105 -11.12 18.22 6.12
N ASP A 106 -11.09 17.48 5.01
CA ASP A 106 -10.49 16.16 4.93
C ASP A 106 -10.15 15.73 3.50
N VAL A 107 -9.36 14.67 3.40
CA VAL A 107 -9.14 13.92 2.17
C VAL A 107 -9.43 12.45 2.44
N GLN A 108 -10.40 11.89 1.75
CA GLN A 108 -10.83 10.51 1.90
C GLN A 108 -10.36 9.66 0.71
N TYR A 109 -9.85 8.47 1.03
CA TYR A 109 -9.48 7.44 0.07
C TYR A 109 -10.41 6.23 0.28
N ASP A 110 -11.30 6.03 -0.68
CA ASP A 110 -12.19 4.87 -0.73
C ASP A 110 -11.77 3.96 -1.88
N PRO A 111 -11.87 2.63 -1.72
CA PRO A 111 -11.61 1.71 -2.81
C PRO A 111 -12.54 1.98 -4.01
N VAL A 112 -12.12 1.53 -5.19
CA VAL A 112 -12.95 1.52 -6.40
C VAL A 112 -12.87 0.17 -7.11
N SER A 113 -13.95 -0.21 -7.78
CA SER A 113 -14.04 -1.41 -8.65
C SER A 113 -14.04 -1.08 -10.15
N THR A 114 -14.08 0.20 -10.51
CA THR A 114 -13.98 0.69 -11.89
C THR A 114 -13.17 1.96 -11.94
N ASP A 115 -12.63 2.28 -13.12
CA ASP A 115 -11.80 3.47 -13.35
C ASP A 115 -10.57 3.51 -12.42
N GLU A 116 -10.01 2.34 -12.10
CA GLU A 116 -8.84 2.24 -11.25
C GLU A 116 -7.64 2.91 -11.94
N GLU A 117 -7.10 3.91 -11.29
CA GLU A 117 -6.02 4.70 -11.84
C GLU A 117 -4.69 3.92 -11.83
N SER A 118 -3.79 4.31 -12.71
CA SER A 118 -2.42 3.83 -12.75
C SER A 118 -1.45 4.96 -12.49
N ALA A 119 -0.22 4.62 -12.12
CA ALA A 119 0.86 5.59 -11.98
C ALA A 119 2.07 5.22 -12.86
N THR A 120 2.77 6.25 -13.31
CA THR A 120 4.15 6.10 -13.73
C THR A 120 5.05 6.19 -12.50
N GLN A 121 5.91 5.19 -12.30
CA GLN A 121 6.91 5.20 -11.24
C GLN A 121 8.32 5.13 -11.79
N TYR A 122 9.21 5.97 -11.29
CA TYR A 122 10.64 5.91 -11.58
C TYR A 122 11.40 5.45 -10.35
N PHE A 123 12.17 4.37 -10.50
CA PHE A 123 13.20 3.98 -9.55
C PHE A 123 14.56 4.34 -10.14
N GLN A 124 15.22 5.33 -9.54
CA GLN A 124 16.53 5.79 -10.00
C GLN A 124 17.61 5.32 -9.03
N LEU A 125 18.60 4.57 -9.54
CA LEU A 125 19.72 4.00 -8.80
C LEU A 125 21.03 4.54 -9.36
N ASP A 126 21.69 5.43 -8.61
CA ASP A 126 23.02 6.01 -8.90
C ASP A 126 23.31 6.25 -10.40
N GLY A 127 22.42 6.98 -11.07
CA GLY A 127 22.58 7.31 -12.49
C GLY A 127 21.91 6.34 -13.47
N VAL A 128 21.08 5.40 -13.00
CA VAL A 128 20.30 4.46 -13.83
C VAL A 128 18.82 4.62 -13.49
N LYS A 129 17.97 4.82 -14.50
CA LYS A 129 16.51 4.96 -14.36
C LYS A 129 15.81 3.68 -14.81
N HIS A 130 14.98 3.14 -13.93
CA HIS A 130 13.96 2.15 -14.25
C HIS A 130 12.61 2.84 -14.23
N ALA A 131 11.89 2.81 -15.35
CA ALA A 131 10.53 3.33 -15.44
C ALA A 131 9.53 2.17 -15.46
N LEU A 132 8.45 2.36 -14.72
CA LEU A 132 7.30 1.47 -14.65
C LEU A 132 6.10 2.27 -15.11
N LEU A 133 5.55 1.93 -16.27
CA LEU A 133 4.31 2.55 -16.78
C LEU A 133 3.11 1.68 -16.43
N GLY A 134 1.91 2.26 -16.39
CA GLY A 134 0.69 1.51 -16.09
C GLY A 134 0.75 0.83 -14.73
N SER A 135 1.48 1.39 -13.77
CA SER A 135 1.77 0.72 -12.52
C SER A 135 0.55 0.67 -11.64
N ARG A 136 0.19 -0.54 -11.19
CA ARG A 136 -0.89 -0.79 -10.25
C ARG A 136 -0.41 -1.64 -9.09
N GLY A 137 -1.00 -1.36 -7.92
CA GLY A 137 -0.42 -1.74 -6.64
C GLY A 137 -1.40 -2.30 -5.62
N SER A 138 -0.83 -2.67 -4.49
CA SER A 138 -1.48 -3.14 -3.27
C SER A 138 -0.61 -2.70 -2.11
N PHE A 139 -1.20 -2.61 -0.92
CA PHE A 139 -0.46 -2.24 0.27
C PHE A 139 -0.98 -2.94 1.51
N ASP A 140 -0.11 -2.97 2.53
CA ASP A 140 -0.51 -3.20 3.90
C ASP A 140 -0.25 -1.97 4.77
N ILE A 141 -1.08 -1.84 5.79
CA ILE A 141 -1.01 -0.85 6.84
C ILE A 141 -0.50 -1.57 8.09
N ASN A 142 0.57 -1.05 8.69
CA ASN A 142 1.10 -1.55 9.95
C ASN A 142 1.13 -0.44 11.01
N LEU A 143 0.34 -0.60 12.06
CA LEU A 143 0.37 0.22 13.28
C LEU A 143 0.73 -0.70 14.45
N ALA A 144 1.94 -0.55 15.00
CA ALA A 144 2.40 -1.30 16.16
C ALA A 144 2.91 -0.35 17.23
N VAL A 145 2.45 -0.53 18.48
CA VAL A 145 2.83 0.34 19.60
C VAL A 145 4.36 0.38 19.75
N GLY A 146 4.92 1.58 19.82
CA GLY A 146 6.35 1.83 19.92
C GLY A 146 7.09 1.91 18.58
N GLU A 147 6.40 1.72 17.45
CA GLU A 147 6.95 1.85 16.10
C GLU A 147 6.34 3.05 15.36
N LEU A 148 6.96 3.42 14.24
CA LEU A 148 6.36 4.38 13.31
C LEU A 148 5.34 3.66 12.42
N PRO A 149 4.15 4.24 12.20
CA PRO A 149 3.15 3.64 11.33
C PRO A 149 3.64 3.64 9.88
N LEU A 150 3.39 2.55 9.15
CA LEU A 150 3.96 2.33 7.81
C LEU A 150 2.92 1.77 6.84
N PHE A 151 2.88 2.33 5.63
CA PHE A 151 2.32 1.68 4.46
C PHE A 151 3.41 0.88 3.76
N ASN A 152 3.20 -0.41 3.50
CA ASN A 152 4.11 -1.21 2.68
C ASN A 152 3.48 -1.45 1.32
N PHE A 153 3.98 -0.75 0.30
CA PHE A 153 3.49 -0.85 -1.05
C PHE A 153 4.20 -1.95 -1.85
N GLN A 154 3.42 -2.60 -2.71
CA GLN A 154 3.88 -3.59 -3.68
C GLN A 154 3.24 -3.24 -5.02
N PHE A 155 4.06 -3.03 -6.03
CA PHE A 155 3.61 -2.62 -7.36
C PHE A 155 4.13 -3.56 -8.44
N LEU A 156 3.30 -3.74 -9.47
CA LEU A 156 3.73 -4.20 -10.79
C LEU A 156 3.56 -3.06 -11.80
N GLY A 157 4.40 -3.04 -12.83
CA GLY A 157 4.30 -2.09 -13.93
C GLY A 157 4.91 -2.63 -15.22
N LEU A 158 4.53 -2.03 -16.34
CA LEU A 158 5.04 -2.35 -17.66
C LEU A 158 6.53 -2.00 -17.75
N PHE A 159 7.31 -2.90 -18.31
CA PHE A 159 8.74 -2.71 -18.49
C PHE A 159 9.02 -1.61 -19.51
N GLN A 160 9.96 -0.73 -19.18
CA GLN A 160 10.56 0.23 -20.10
C GLN A 160 12.06 -0.01 -20.19
N THR A 161 12.63 0.40 -21.33
CA THR A 161 14.08 0.32 -21.52
C THR A 161 14.78 1.10 -20.41
N VAL A 162 15.68 0.41 -19.69
CA VAL A 162 16.48 1.02 -18.62
C VAL A 162 17.48 1.98 -19.25
N THR A 163 17.55 3.22 -18.73
CA THR A 163 18.41 4.27 -19.29
C THR A 163 19.38 4.82 -18.27
N ASP A 164 20.56 5.24 -18.70
CA ASP A 164 21.42 6.09 -17.87
C ASP A 164 20.75 7.47 -17.72
N THR A 165 20.53 7.90 -16.49
CA THR A 165 19.86 9.16 -16.17
C THR A 165 20.35 9.62 -14.81
N ALA A 166 20.83 10.87 -14.72
CA ALA A 166 21.30 11.44 -13.45
C ALA A 166 20.20 11.41 -12.39
N LEU A 167 20.58 11.21 -11.12
CA LEU A 167 19.65 11.30 -10.00
C LEU A 167 18.98 12.68 -9.98
N PRO A 168 17.68 12.75 -9.67
CA PRO A 168 16.95 14.01 -9.72
C PRO A 168 17.25 14.82 -8.45
N ALA A 169 17.13 16.14 -8.54
CA ALA A 169 16.98 16.94 -7.33
C ALA A 169 15.57 16.69 -6.76
N VAL A 170 15.51 16.06 -5.59
CA VAL A 170 14.23 15.68 -4.95
C VAL A 170 13.79 16.69 -3.90
N THR A 171 12.48 16.97 -3.87
CA THR A 171 11.85 17.75 -2.80
C THR A 171 10.90 16.84 -2.03
N LEU A 172 11.14 16.68 -0.72
CA LEU A 172 10.40 15.75 0.15
C LEU A 172 9.62 16.47 1.27
N THR A 173 9.50 17.80 1.20
CA THR A 173 8.86 18.62 2.25
C THR A 173 7.37 18.37 2.43
N GLY A 174 6.73 17.68 1.46
CA GLY A 174 5.35 17.19 1.57
C GLY A 174 5.20 16.02 2.56
N PHE A 175 6.27 15.26 2.81
CA PHE A 175 6.28 14.22 3.84
C PHE A 175 6.55 14.86 5.20
N LYS A 176 5.59 14.72 6.11
CA LYS A 176 5.74 15.16 7.50
C LYS A 176 6.34 14.05 8.33
N THR A 177 7.11 14.42 9.35
CA THR A 177 7.64 13.45 10.30
C THR A 177 6.47 12.73 10.98
N PRO A 178 6.38 11.39 10.87
CA PRO A 178 5.30 10.62 11.48
C PRO A 178 5.38 10.69 13.00
N ARG A 179 4.23 10.52 13.66
CA ARG A 179 4.18 10.30 15.10
C ARG A 179 4.31 8.80 15.38
N PRO A 180 5.00 8.40 16.46
CA PRO A 180 5.02 6.99 16.83
C PRO A 180 3.64 6.54 17.28
N VAL A 181 3.32 5.26 17.09
CA VAL A 181 2.08 4.68 17.62
C VAL A 181 2.22 4.58 19.15
N THR A 182 1.53 5.48 19.85
CA THR A 182 1.50 5.54 21.32
C THR A 182 0.09 5.90 21.80
N ASN A 183 -0.19 5.73 23.09
CA ASN A 183 -1.47 6.16 23.66
C ASN A 183 -1.74 7.68 23.46
N ALA A 184 -0.69 8.50 23.42
CA ALA A 184 -0.84 9.95 23.22
C ALA A 184 -1.10 10.33 21.76
N ASP A 185 -0.61 9.54 20.82
CA ASP A 185 -0.66 9.83 19.39
C ASP A 185 -1.66 8.95 18.62
N THR A 186 -2.20 7.90 19.23
CA THR A 186 -3.29 7.07 18.67
C THR A 186 -4.45 7.06 19.67
N PRO A 187 -5.20 8.17 19.78
CA PRO A 187 -6.19 8.37 20.84
C PRO A 187 -7.42 7.47 20.73
N THR A 188 -7.64 6.83 19.57
CA THR A 188 -8.83 6.02 19.34
C THR A 188 -8.48 4.74 18.62
N PHE A 189 -8.83 3.62 19.25
CA PHE A 189 -9.00 2.34 18.58
C PHE A 189 -10.27 1.69 19.11
N GLN A 190 -11.26 1.56 18.22
CA GLN A 190 -12.56 1.00 18.54
C GLN A 190 -12.90 -0.17 17.62
N LEU A 191 -13.51 -1.17 18.24
CA LEU A 191 -14.12 -2.29 17.54
C LEU A 191 -15.51 -2.51 18.12
N ASN A 192 -16.54 -2.55 17.26
CA ASN A 192 -17.95 -2.57 17.67
C ASN A 192 -18.34 -1.39 18.59
N GLY A 193 -17.71 -0.22 18.42
CA GLY A 193 -17.90 0.96 19.26
C GLY A 193 -17.34 0.84 20.69
N VAL A 194 -16.53 -0.20 20.96
CA VAL A 194 -15.84 -0.39 22.24
C VAL A 194 -14.39 0.02 22.10
N ASP A 195 -13.91 0.91 22.98
CA ASP A 195 -12.49 1.25 23.07
C ASP A 195 -11.69 0.04 23.59
N LEU A 196 -10.72 -0.43 22.79
CA LEU A 196 -9.87 -1.55 23.15
C LEU A 196 -8.42 -1.10 23.32
N VAL A 197 -7.72 -1.70 24.29
CA VAL A 197 -6.29 -1.46 24.51
C VAL A 197 -5.49 -2.20 23.45
N MET A 198 -5.26 -1.53 22.32
CA MET A 198 -4.59 -2.08 21.15
C MET A 198 -3.07 -2.13 21.33
N ARG A 199 -2.46 -3.24 20.96
CA ARG A 199 -1.02 -3.38 20.77
C ARG A 199 -0.61 -3.21 19.30
N SER A 200 -1.35 -3.81 18.40
CA SER A 200 -1.10 -3.66 16.96
C SER A 200 -2.34 -3.85 16.12
N LEU A 201 -2.36 -3.16 14.98
CA LEU A 201 -3.33 -3.30 13.92
C LEU A 201 -2.55 -3.46 12.61
N ARG A 202 -2.80 -4.58 11.93
CA ARG A 202 -2.35 -4.81 10.56
C ARG A 202 -3.54 -4.99 9.65
N ILE A 203 -3.57 -4.25 8.55
CA ILE A 203 -4.58 -4.38 7.50
C ILE A 203 -3.84 -4.63 6.20
N ASN A 204 -4.22 -5.67 5.47
CA ASN A 204 -3.72 -5.95 4.13
C ASN A 204 -4.87 -5.76 3.16
N VAL A 205 -4.72 -4.83 2.21
CA VAL A 205 -5.74 -4.57 1.20
C VAL A 205 -5.94 -5.78 0.28
N ASN A 206 -4.86 -6.51 0.01
CA ASN A 206 -4.83 -7.67 -0.89
C ASN A 206 -5.48 -7.36 -2.25
N ASN A 207 -5.21 -6.18 -2.79
CA ASN A 207 -5.53 -5.88 -4.18
C ASN A 207 -4.67 -6.79 -5.07
N GLN A 208 -5.30 -7.60 -5.91
CA GLN A 208 -4.57 -8.51 -6.79
C GLN A 208 -3.93 -7.72 -7.93
N GLN A 209 -2.75 -8.15 -8.37
CA GLN A 209 -2.06 -7.56 -9.51
C GLN A 209 -1.73 -8.68 -10.49
N ALA A 210 -2.15 -8.54 -11.74
CA ALA A 210 -1.86 -9.53 -12.77
C ALA A 210 -1.45 -8.84 -14.08
N GLY A 211 -0.34 -9.29 -14.67
CA GLY A 211 0.04 -8.87 -16.01
C GLY A 211 -0.80 -9.60 -17.07
N ARG A 212 -1.46 -8.82 -17.92
CA ARG A 212 -2.21 -9.29 -19.09
C ARG A 212 -1.47 -8.84 -20.34
N PHE A 213 -0.57 -9.69 -20.82
CA PHE A 213 0.26 -9.44 -21.99
C PHE A 213 -0.31 -10.18 -23.21
N LEU A 214 -1.21 -9.52 -23.94
CA LEU A 214 -1.90 -10.07 -25.11
C LEU A 214 -1.52 -9.28 -26.37
N VAL A 215 -1.79 -9.87 -27.54
CA VAL A 215 -1.63 -9.16 -28.81
C VAL A 215 -2.59 -7.97 -28.83
N ASN A 216 -2.05 -6.77 -29.12
CA ASN A 216 -2.73 -5.46 -29.12
C ASN A 216 -3.10 -4.89 -27.75
N GLN A 217 -2.78 -5.56 -26.63
CA GLN A 217 -3.07 -5.05 -25.29
C GLN A 217 -2.09 -5.62 -24.27
N GLU A 218 -1.28 -4.75 -23.69
CA GLU A 218 -0.43 -5.07 -22.54
C GLU A 218 -0.81 -4.17 -21.37
N GLU A 219 -1.21 -4.78 -20.27
CA GLU A 219 -1.65 -4.05 -19.08
C GLU A 219 -1.43 -4.86 -17.80
N ILE A 220 -1.37 -4.14 -16.69
CA ILE A 220 -1.43 -4.66 -15.33
C ILE A 220 -2.87 -4.44 -14.87
N VAL A 221 -3.60 -5.53 -14.61
CA VAL A 221 -4.99 -5.49 -14.14
C VAL A 221 -5.07 -5.77 -12.64
N THR A 222 -6.15 -5.25 -12.04
CA THR A 222 -6.51 -5.43 -10.62
C THR A 222 -7.85 -6.17 -10.53
N PRO A 223 -7.88 -7.50 -10.73
CA PRO A 223 -9.12 -8.23 -10.99
C PRO A 223 -10.01 -8.42 -9.76
N ASP A 224 -9.44 -8.39 -8.57
CA ASP A 224 -10.14 -8.65 -7.32
C ASP A 224 -9.36 -8.06 -6.14
N ARG A 225 -10.07 -7.76 -5.06
CA ARG A 225 -9.52 -7.22 -3.81
C ARG A 225 -10.25 -7.85 -2.63
N ALA A 226 -9.49 -8.24 -1.61
CA ALA A 226 -10.05 -8.84 -0.40
C ALA A 226 -9.36 -8.29 0.86
N VAL A 227 -9.94 -7.25 1.45
CA VAL A 227 -9.34 -6.60 2.62
C VAL A 227 -9.42 -7.51 3.85
N THR A 228 -8.25 -7.84 4.41
CA THR A 228 -8.14 -8.67 5.61
C THR A 228 -7.20 -8.01 6.61
N GLY A 229 -7.28 -8.39 7.87
CA GLY A 229 -6.37 -7.87 8.86
C GLY A 229 -6.32 -8.70 10.12
N THR A 230 -5.45 -8.26 11.02
CA THR A 230 -5.33 -8.80 12.36
C THR A 230 -5.13 -7.64 13.30
N VAL A 231 -5.93 -7.59 14.36
CA VAL A 231 -5.69 -6.71 15.50
C VAL A 231 -5.28 -7.55 16.70
N VAL A 232 -4.36 -7.01 17.48
CA VAL A 232 -3.95 -7.59 18.75
C VAL A 232 -4.21 -6.58 19.87
N TYR A 233 -4.98 -6.98 20.88
CA TYR A 233 -5.40 -6.12 21.99
C TYR A 233 -5.45 -6.89 23.31
N GLU A 234 -5.32 -6.19 24.44
CA GLU A 234 -5.46 -6.80 25.77
C GLU A 234 -6.86 -7.39 25.96
N MET A 235 -6.96 -8.60 26.52
CA MET A 235 -8.24 -9.27 26.69
C MET A 235 -9.15 -8.46 27.64
N PRO A 236 -10.25 -7.85 27.15
CA PRO A 236 -11.17 -7.14 28.01
C PRO A 236 -12.05 -8.15 28.75
N ALA A 237 -12.82 -7.67 29.74
CA ALA A 237 -13.90 -8.47 30.29
C ALA A 237 -14.88 -8.88 29.17
N LEU A 238 -15.29 -10.15 29.14
CA LEU A 238 -16.22 -10.66 28.12
C LEU A 238 -17.58 -9.95 28.15
N ALA A 239 -17.96 -9.36 29.29
CA ALA A 239 -19.16 -8.54 29.41
C ALA A 239 -19.05 -7.21 28.65
N THR A 240 -17.83 -6.69 28.46
CA THR A 240 -17.55 -5.45 27.73
C THR A 240 -17.39 -5.73 26.24
N PHE A 241 -16.61 -6.75 25.89
CA PHE A 241 -16.41 -7.17 24.50
C PHE A 241 -16.13 -8.68 24.44
N ASN A 242 -17.05 -9.42 23.82
CA ASN A 242 -16.93 -10.87 23.65
C ASN A 242 -16.58 -11.21 22.19
N PRO A 243 -15.29 -11.30 21.83
CA PRO A 243 -14.89 -11.62 20.46
C PRO A 243 -15.35 -13.02 20.02
N PHE A 244 -15.48 -13.96 20.95
CA PHE A 244 -15.89 -15.33 20.65
C PHE A 244 -17.35 -15.39 20.19
N ALA A 245 -18.25 -14.73 20.92
CA ALA A 245 -19.67 -14.67 20.56
C ALA A 245 -19.89 -13.93 19.24
N LEU A 246 -19.17 -12.81 19.03
CA LEU A 246 -19.24 -12.05 17.79
C LEU A 246 -18.74 -12.88 16.59
N ALA A 247 -17.61 -13.59 16.76
CA ALA A 247 -17.04 -14.46 15.73
C ALA A 247 -17.89 -15.71 15.45
N GLU A 248 -18.52 -16.31 16.47
CA GLU A 248 -19.41 -17.46 16.29
C GLU A 248 -20.69 -17.06 15.55
N ALA A 249 -21.28 -15.91 15.93
CA ALA A 249 -22.49 -15.38 15.32
C ALA A 249 -22.25 -14.69 13.96
N ARG A 250 -20.99 -14.53 13.52
CA ARG A 250 -20.61 -13.73 12.35
C ARG A 250 -21.20 -12.32 12.38
N THR A 251 -21.20 -11.71 13.57
CA THR A 251 -21.71 -10.34 13.74
C THR A 251 -20.77 -9.37 13.04
N LEU A 252 -21.33 -8.50 12.20
CA LEU A 252 -20.59 -7.43 11.55
C LEU A 252 -20.43 -6.26 12.50
N VAL A 253 -19.20 -5.79 12.68
CA VAL A 253 -18.87 -4.73 13.63
C VAL A 253 -18.15 -3.59 12.92
N ALA A 254 -18.26 -2.37 13.45
CA ALA A 254 -17.46 -1.25 12.94
C ALA A 254 -16.04 -1.28 13.51
N LEU A 255 -15.05 -0.90 12.71
CA LEU A 255 -13.67 -0.64 13.12
C LEU A 255 -13.37 0.85 12.89
N SER A 256 -12.75 1.50 13.87
CA SER A 256 -12.18 2.84 13.72
C SER A 256 -10.85 2.92 14.45
N CYS A 257 -9.82 3.40 13.76
CA CYS A 257 -8.53 3.71 14.34
C CYS A 257 -8.13 5.13 13.92
N VAL A 258 -7.94 6.02 14.89
CA VAL A 258 -7.51 7.39 14.65
C VAL A 258 -6.08 7.55 15.15
N HIS A 259 -5.17 7.87 14.23
CA HIS A 259 -3.79 8.20 14.54
C HIS A 259 -3.51 9.67 14.23
N GLY A 260 -2.84 10.35 15.14
CA GLY A 260 -2.61 11.80 15.13
C GLY A 260 -3.59 12.56 16.05
N THR A 261 -3.21 13.80 16.41
CA THR A 261 -3.99 14.67 17.29
C THR A 261 -4.11 16.11 16.79
N THR A 262 -3.46 16.44 15.67
CA THR A 262 -3.45 17.79 15.09
C THR A 262 -4.04 17.72 13.69
N ALA A 263 -5.02 18.57 13.39
CA ALA A 263 -5.58 18.70 12.05
C ALA A 263 -4.47 18.92 11.01
N GLY A 264 -4.65 18.33 9.84
CA GLY A 264 -3.67 18.14 8.78
C GLY A 264 -2.74 16.93 8.99
N ASN A 265 -2.72 16.33 10.18
CA ASN A 265 -1.84 15.21 10.52
C ASN A 265 -2.59 14.02 11.14
N ILE A 266 -3.93 14.04 11.12
CA ILE A 266 -4.73 12.90 11.57
C ILE A 266 -4.91 11.97 10.37
N VAL A 267 -4.64 10.68 10.57
CA VAL A 267 -4.98 9.61 9.63
C VAL A 267 -5.91 8.64 10.35
N GLU A 268 -7.15 8.59 9.88
CA GLU A 268 -8.18 7.69 10.34
C GLU A 268 -8.31 6.51 9.38
N ILE A 269 -8.40 5.31 9.92
CA ILE A 269 -8.71 4.08 9.18
C ILE A 269 -10.05 3.58 9.72
N SER A 270 -11.03 3.41 8.83
CA SER A 270 -12.36 2.98 9.22
C SER A 270 -12.88 1.84 8.34
N GLY A 271 -13.80 1.06 8.90
CA GLY A 271 -14.55 0.05 8.18
C GLY A 271 -15.89 -0.20 8.85
N ALA A 272 -16.98 -0.07 8.11
CA ALA A 272 -18.33 -0.15 8.68
C ALA A 272 -18.77 -1.59 8.97
N LYS A 273 -18.35 -2.55 8.15
CA LYS A 273 -18.72 -3.97 8.25
C LYS A 273 -17.48 -4.85 8.33
N VAL A 274 -17.00 -5.09 9.53
CA VAL A 274 -15.89 -5.99 9.82
C VAL A 274 -16.42 -7.30 10.37
N GLU A 275 -16.11 -8.40 9.68
CA GLU A 275 -16.40 -9.76 10.15
C GLU A 275 -15.19 -10.27 10.95
N LEU A 276 -15.43 -10.63 12.21
CA LEU A 276 -14.40 -11.20 13.08
C LEU A 276 -14.18 -12.68 12.77
N GLY A 277 -12.92 -13.05 12.56
CA GLY A 277 -12.48 -14.44 12.45
C GLY A 277 -12.34 -15.12 13.81
N ARG A 278 -11.68 -16.28 13.84
CA ARG A 278 -11.47 -17.03 15.08
C ARG A 278 -10.39 -16.35 15.94
N PRO A 279 -10.71 -15.82 17.14
CA PRO A 279 -9.71 -15.26 18.04
C PRO A 279 -8.73 -16.33 18.54
N THR A 280 -7.48 -15.95 18.72
CA THR A 280 -6.47 -16.76 19.42
C THR A 280 -5.88 -15.98 20.58
N TYR A 281 -5.40 -16.67 21.61
CA TYR A 281 -4.73 -16.02 22.74
C TYR A 281 -3.24 -15.84 22.45
N SER A 282 -2.72 -14.70 22.90
CA SER A 282 -1.29 -14.42 23.03
C SER A 282 -1.01 -13.88 24.43
N GLN A 283 0.26 -13.75 24.78
CA GLN A 283 0.67 -13.17 26.05
C GLN A 283 1.88 -12.26 25.83
N GLN A 284 1.87 -11.10 26.49
CA GLN A 284 3.05 -10.25 26.63
C GLN A 284 3.11 -9.66 28.03
N GLN A 285 4.31 -9.64 28.62
CA GLN A 285 4.55 -9.11 29.97
C GLN A 285 3.64 -9.73 31.06
N GLY A 286 3.19 -10.98 30.85
CA GLY A 286 2.29 -11.66 31.78
C GLY A 286 0.80 -11.36 31.58
N ILE A 287 0.43 -10.42 30.70
CA ILE A 287 -0.96 -10.06 30.41
C ILE A 287 -1.48 -10.86 29.20
N THR A 288 -2.71 -11.35 29.29
CA THR A 288 -3.37 -12.05 28.19
C THR A 288 -3.92 -11.08 27.17
N GLU A 289 -3.66 -11.36 25.91
CA GLU A 289 -4.16 -10.59 24.77
C GLU A 289 -4.88 -11.52 23.80
N VAL A 290 -5.72 -10.91 22.98
CA VAL A 290 -6.42 -11.59 21.90
C VAL A 290 -5.80 -11.13 20.58
N SER A 291 -5.38 -12.11 19.77
CA SER A 291 -5.09 -11.92 18.35
C SER A 291 -6.35 -12.25 17.57
N GLN A 292 -6.98 -11.22 17.02
CA GLN A 292 -8.26 -11.27 16.35
C GLN A 292 -8.06 -11.02 14.84
N PRO A 293 -8.07 -12.08 14.02
CA PRO A 293 -8.14 -11.91 12.57
C PRO A 293 -9.52 -11.36 12.18
N PHE A 294 -9.60 -10.59 11.10
CA PHE A 294 -10.85 -10.06 10.58
C PHE A 294 -10.82 -9.90 9.06
N ARG A 295 -12.01 -9.72 8.49
CA ARG A 295 -12.24 -9.36 7.08
C ARG A 295 -13.11 -8.12 7.03
N MET A 296 -12.78 -7.18 6.16
CA MET A 296 -13.62 -6.00 5.93
C MET A 296 -14.50 -6.28 4.73
N LEU A 297 -15.81 -6.10 4.88
CA LEU A 297 -16.81 -6.43 3.89
C LEU A 297 -17.44 -5.16 3.33
N PRO A 298 -17.81 -5.16 2.03
CA PRO A 298 -18.55 -4.06 1.46
C PRO A 298 -19.95 -3.96 2.08
N ASN A 299 -20.47 -2.75 2.13
CA ASN A 299 -21.82 -2.43 2.54
C ASN A 299 -22.66 -1.95 1.36
N THR A 300 -22.34 -0.79 0.78
CA THR A 300 -23.04 -0.20 -0.39
C THR A 300 -22.05 0.16 -1.49
N GLY A 301 -21.39 -0.85 -2.05
CA GLY A 301 -20.36 -0.68 -3.08
C GLY A 301 -18.96 -0.85 -2.52
N ASP A 302 -18.03 -0.02 -2.99
CA ASP A 302 -16.61 -0.07 -2.64
C ASP A 302 -16.31 0.67 -1.32
N ASP A 303 -17.02 0.33 -0.24
CA ASP A 303 -16.95 0.99 1.07
C ASP A 303 -16.46 0.05 2.20
N GLU A 304 -15.71 -1.00 1.85
CA GLU A 304 -15.21 -1.96 2.84
C GLU A 304 -14.14 -1.36 3.78
N ILE A 305 -13.37 -0.38 3.32
CA ILE A 305 -12.36 0.36 4.10
C ILE A 305 -12.31 1.80 3.63
N ALA A 306 -12.09 2.75 4.55
CA ALA A 306 -11.75 4.13 4.19
C ALA A 306 -10.50 4.58 4.93
N ILE A 307 -9.64 5.33 4.23
CA ILE A 307 -8.48 6.03 4.83
C ILE A 307 -8.76 7.51 4.72
N ILE A 308 -8.86 8.21 5.84
CA ILE A 308 -9.26 9.62 5.89
C ILE A 308 -8.15 10.43 6.52
N VAL A 309 -7.69 11.46 5.83
CA VAL A 309 -6.68 12.40 6.31
C VAL A 309 -7.36 13.70 6.72
N LYS A 310 -7.21 14.11 7.98
CA LYS A 310 -7.86 15.28 8.58
C LYS A 310 -6.84 16.23 9.19
#